data_AF-A0A3D4B804-F1
#
_entry.id   AF-A0A3D4B804-F1
#
_cell.length_a   1.000
_cell.length_b   1.000
_cell.length_c   1.000
_cell.angle_alpha   90.00
_cell.angle_beta   90.00
_cell.angle_gamma   90.00
#
_symmetry.space_group_name_H-M   'P 1'
#
loop_
_entity.id
_entity.type
_entity.pdbx_description
1 polymer ?
#
loop_
_entity_poly.entity_id
_entity_poly.type
_entity_poly.pdbx_seq_one_letter_code
_entity_poly.pdbx_strand_id
1 'polypeptide(L)'
;MYIDEKLLTAGEKKRLHSDLFGVRKYLPERAYQGYTLFSPAWGDREYLIDMRGLVVHTWEVTHSNVAELLPNGNLFTHNCGFWLEEKTPDSKTIWRWEGNNDLIAPNHHDFWFGDEIIVSLAAKR
;
A
#
# COMPACT_ATOMS: atom_id res chain seq x y z
N MET A 1 4.36 -8.79 10.46
CA MET A 1 3.97 -8.76 11.90
C MET A 1 4.80 -7.65 12.54
N TYR A 2 4.20 -6.60 13.09
CA TYR A 2 4.96 -5.60 13.85
C TYR A 2 5.27 -6.17 15.23
N ILE A 3 6.56 -6.25 15.57
CA ILE A 3 7.03 -6.63 16.90
C ILE A 3 8.00 -5.53 17.33
N ASP A 4 7.81 -5.00 18.54
CA ASP A 4 8.67 -3.99 19.16
C ASP A 4 8.94 -2.76 18.27
N GLU A 5 7.87 -2.15 17.71
CA GLU A 5 7.95 -0.95 16.85
C GLU A 5 8.77 -1.13 15.56
N LYS A 6 9.11 -2.38 15.21
CA LYS A 6 9.85 -2.72 13.99
C LYS A 6 8.96 -3.53 13.06
N LEU A 7 8.85 -3.04 11.82
CA LEU A 7 8.27 -3.77 10.71
C LEU A 7 9.09 -5.06 10.47
N LEU A 8 8.59 -6.23 10.92
CA LEU A 8 9.15 -7.51 10.48
C LEU A 8 8.55 -7.85 9.12
N THR A 9 9.24 -7.42 8.08
CA THR A 9 9.05 -7.85 6.70
C THR A 9 10.18 -8.78 6.30
N ALA A 10 9.90 -10.07 6.41
CA ALA A 10 10.68 -11.09 5.72
C ALA A 10 9.73 -12.16 5.19
N GLY A 11 8.99 -11.81 4.14
CA GLY A 11 8.33 -12.73 3.22
C GLY A 11 9.20 -13.07 2.00
N GLU A 12 8.56 -13.57 0.94
CA GLU A 12 9.18 -14.11 -0.28
C GLU A 12 10.21 -13.15 -0.92
N LYS A 13 11.52 -13.40 -0.73
CA LYS A 13 12.59 -12.67 -1.42
C LYS A 13 12.73 -13.15 -2.86
N LYS A 14 11.92 -12.58 -3.74
CA LYS A 14 11.88 -12.97 -5.15
C LYS A 14 11.80 -11.76 -6.06
N ARG A 15 12.31 -11.93 -7.28
CA ARG A 15 12.01 -11.03 -8.40
C ARG A 15 10.76 -11.53 -9.10
N LEU A 16 9.80 -10.63 -9.34
CA LEU A 16 8.61 -10.96 -10.14
C LEU A 16 8.95 -11.33 -11.59
N HIS A 17 10.07 -10.81 -12.10
CA HIS A 17 10.55 -11.07 -13.45
C HIS A 17 12.04 -11.42 -13.46
N SER A 18 12.45 -12.36 -14.31
CA SER A 18 13.85 -12.81 -14.45
C SER A 18 14.72 -11.85 -15.24
N ASP A 19 14.12 -11.12 -16.19
CA ASP A 19 14.84 -10.20 -17.07
C ASP A 19 15.22 -8.89 -16.36
N LEU A 20 15.82 -7.98 -17.13
CA LEU A 20 16.13 -6.61 -16.71
C LEU A 20 14.84 -5.78 -16.53
N PHE A 21 14.00 -6.14 -15.55
CA PHE A 21 12.92 -5.32 -14.95
C PHE A 21 13.22 -5.03 -13.46
N GLY A 22 12.67 -3.94 -12.90
CA GLY A 22 12.95 -3.51 -11.51
C GLY A 22 14.22 -2.65 -11.31
N VAL A 23 14.77 -2.62 -10.08
CA VAL A 23 15.93 -1.79 -9.68
C VAL A 23 17.15 -2.10 -10.57
N ARG A 24 17.60 -1.11 -11.35
CA ARG A 24 18.76 -1.21 -12.25
C ARG A 24 20.07 -0.77 -11.62
N LYS A 25 20.00 0.14 -10.65
CA LYS A 25 21.15 0.75 -10.01
C LYS A 25 20.82 1.05 -8.57
N TYR A 26 21.66 0.58 -7.67
CA TYR A 26 21.59 0.88 -6.24
C TYR A 26 22.96 1.38 -5.79
N LEU A 27 23.00 2.62 -5.29
CA LEU A 27 24.18 3.28 -4.74
C LEU A 27 23.89 3.56 -3.26
N PRO A 28 24.29 2.70 -2.32
CA PRO A 28 23.95 2.81 -0.91
C PRO A 28 24.34 4.15 -0.27
N GLU A 29 25.42 4.76 -0.74
CA GLU A 29 25.92 6.06 -0.29
C GLU A 29 25.10 7.25 -0.82
N ARG A 30 24.18 7.01 -1.77
CA ARG A 30 23.27 8.01 -2.36
C ARG A 30 21.80 7.65 -2.17
N ALA A 31 21.49 6.72 -1.30
CA ALA A 31 20.13 6.26 -1.06
C ALA A 31 19.88 6.08 0.43
N TYR A 32 18.71 6.53 0.90
CA TYR A 32 18.26 6.19 2.24
C TYR A 32 17.96 4.68 2.32
N GLN A 33 18.33 4.07 3.45
CA GLN A 33 18.00 2.67 3.71
C GLN A 33 16.52 2.53 4.05
N GLY A 34 15.91 1.43 3.63
CA GLY A 34 14.51 1.14 3.93
C GLY A 34 13.88 0.23 2.90
N TYR A 35 12.56 0.39 2.77
CA TYR A 35 11.73 -0.32 1.82
C TYR A 35 10.94 0.69 0.98
N THR A 36 10.52 0.26 -0.20
CA THR A 36 9.57 1.02 -1.03
C THR A 36 8.25 0.26 -1.08
N LEU A 37 7.16 0.93 -0.72
CA LEU A 37 5.81 0.46 -1.02
C LEU A 37 5.51 0.84 -2.47
N PHE A 38 5.12 -0.13 -3.28
CA PHE A 38 4.85 0.02 -4.69
C PHE A 38 3.42 -0.43 -4.98
N SER A 39 2.60 0.54 -5.41
CA SER A 39 1.19 0.39 -5.76
C SER A 39 1.03 0.40 -7.27
N PRO A 40 0.93 -0.77 -7.94
CA PRO A 40 0.65 -0.81 -9.36
C PRO A 40 -0.76 -0.28 -9.59
N ALA A 41 -0.89 0.72 -10.46
CA ALA A 41 -2.19 1.28 -10.81
C ALA A 41 -3.16 0.19 -11.32
N TRP A 42 -4.33 0.10 -10.69
CA TRP A 42 -5.36 -0.91 -10.96
C TRP A 42 -4.90 -2.36 -10.73
N GLY A 43 -3.83 -2.57 -9.96
CA GLY A 43 -3.34 -3.88 -9.58
C GLY A 43 -4.22 -4.57 -8.53
N ASP A 44 -4.07 -5.88 -8.41
CA ASP A 44 -4.69 -6.72 -7.38
C ASP A 44 -3.77 -6.95 -6.17
N ARG A 45 -2.58 -6.33 -6.19
CA ARG A 45 -1.55 -6.49 -5.17
C ARG A 45 -0.79 -5.20 -4.91
N GLU A 46 -0.45 -4.99 -3.64
CA GLU A 46 0.53 -4.01 -3.18
C GLU A 46 1.84 -4.73 -2.86
N TYR A 47 2.98 -4.12 -3.19
CA TYR A 47 4.28 -4.73 -3.01
C TYR A 47 5.15 -3.90 -2.08
N LEU A 48 5.72 -4.52 -1.05
CA LEU A 48 6.86 -3.95 -0.34
C LEU A 48 8.14 -4.54 -0.92
N ILE A 49 9.06 -3.69 -1.38
CA ILE A 49 10.34 -4.11 -1.97
C ILE A 49 11.54 -3.59 -1.18
N ASP A 50 12.61 -4.40 -1.12
CA ASP A 50 13.91 -3.97 -0.57
C ASP A 50 14.70 -3.11 -1.57
N MET A 51 15.82 -2.54 -1.11
CA MET A 51 16.69 -1.67 -1.92
C MET A 51 17.29 -2.35 -3.17
N ARG A 52 17.22 -3.68 -3.28
CA ARG A 52 17.68 -4.47 -4.45
C ARG A 52 16.53 -4.83 -5.39
N GLY A 53 15.32 -4.36 -5.07
CA GLY A 53 14.09 -4.65 -5.82
C GLY A 53 13.58 -6.08 -5.62
N LEU A 54 13.93 -6.73 -4.51
CA LEU A 54 13.28 -7.98 -4.12
C LEU A 54 11.97 -7.64 -3.43
N VAL A 55 10.90 -8.33 -3.81
CA VAL A 55 9.68 -8.32 -3.00
C VAL A 55 10.04 -8.88 -1.62
N VAL A 56 9.52 -8.27 -0.57
CA VAL A 56 9.68 -8.76 0.81
C VAL A 56 8.33 -8.96 1.49
N HIS A 57 7.27 -8.38 0.95
CA HIS A 57 5.89 -8.60 1.39
C HIS A 57 4.91 -8.17 0.30
N THR A 58 3.69 -8.73 0.34
CA THR A 58 2.59 -8.36 -0.54
C THR A 58 1.29 -8.36 0.21
N TRP A 59 0.41 -7.40 -0.11
CA TRP A 59 -0.99 -7.45 0.28
C TRP A 59 -1.86 -7.71 -0.95
N GLU A 60 -2.91 -8.50 -0.80
CA GLU A 60 -3.96 -8.64 -1.80
C GLU A 60 -4.95 -7.48 -1.65
N VAL A 61 -5.22 -6.76 -2.73
CA VAL A 61 -6.13 -5.61 -2.76
C VAL A 61 -7.09 -5.75 -3.91
N THR A 62 -8.14 -4.93 -3.94
CA THR A 62 -9.02 -4.82 -5.11
C THR A 62 -8.79 -3.46 -5.73
N HIS A 63 -8.00 -3.41 -6.80
CA HIS A 63 -7.71 -2.21 -7.60
C HIS A 63 -7.24 -0.98 -6.79
N SER A 64 -5.95 -0.91 -6.51
CA SER A 64 -5.34 0.25 -5.85
C SER A 64 -4.52 1.10 -6.84
N ASN A 65 -4.30 2.36 -6.47
CA ASN A 65 -3.39 3.31 -7.13
C ASN A 65 -2.42 3.92 -6.13
N VAL A 66 -2.83 4.01 -4.86
CA VAL A 66 -2.02 4.53 -3.76
C VAL A 66 -2.37 3.74 -2.50
N ALA A 67 -1.33 3.45 -1.71
CA ALA A 67 -1.47 2.87 -0.40
C ALA A 67 -0.46 3.51 0.57
N GLU A 68 -0.77 3.44 1.85
CA GLU A 68 0.08 3.90 2.94
C GLU A 68 0.33 2.74 3.91
N LEU A 69 1.59 2.57 4.32
CA LEU A 69 1.98 1.59 5.34
C LEU A 69 1.89 2.27 6.71
N LEU A 70 0.95 1.82 7.55
CA LEU A 70 0.71 2.39 8.86
C LEU A 70 1.77 1.93 9.89
N PRO A 71 1.98 2.67 11.00
CA PRO A 71 2.94 2.31 12.04
C PRO A 71 2.68 0.98 12.76
N ASN A 72 1.50 0.38 12.61
CA ASN A 72 1.16 -0.96 13.13
C ASN A 72 1.40 -2.08 12.08
N GLY A 73 1.75 -1.71 10.85
CA GLY A 73 1.99 -2.60 9.71
C GLY A 73 0.80 -3.00 8.89
N ASN A 74 -0.35 -2.42 9.21
CA ASN A 74 -1.47 -2.50 8.33
C ASN A 74 -1.23 -1.60 7.12
N LEU A 75 -1.88 -1.98 6.04
CA LEU A 75 -1.93 -1.23 4.81
C LEU A 75 -3.24 -0.45 4.81
N PHE A 76 -3.17 0.87 4.67
CA PHE A 76 -4.32 1.68 4.34
C PHE A 76 -4.32 1.95 2.84
N THR A 77 -5.44 1.67 2.18
CA THR A 77 -5.54 1.80 0.72
C THR A 77 -6.97 2.11 0.30
N HIS A 78 -7.17 2.19 -1.01
CA HIS A 78 -8.44 2.50 -1.63
C HIS A 78 -8.77 1.50 -2.73
N ASN A 79 -10.05 1.42 -3.08
CA ASN A 79 -10.51 0.91 -4.35
C ASN A 79 -11.05 2.11 -5.12
N CYS A 80 -10.25 2.61 -6.06
CA CYS A 80 -10.42 3.89 -6.75
C CYS A 80 -11.89 4.18 -7.12
N GLY A 81 -12.52 5.10 -6.39
CA GLY A 81 -13.91 5.51 -6.61
C GLY A 81 -14.98 4.79 -5.80
N PHE A 82 -14.64 3.76 -5.01
CA PHE A 82 -15.60 2.90 -4.33
C PHE A 82 -15.43 2.87 -2.80
N TRP A 83 -14.24 2.58 -2.27
CA TRP A 83 -14.03 2.56 -0.81
C TRP A 83 -12.61 2.88 -0.40
N LEU A 84 -12.46 3.24 0.88
CA LEU A 84 -11.20 3.21 1.62
C LEU A 84 -11.20 1.96 2.51
N GLU A 85 -10.05 1.34 2.73
CA GLU A 85 -9.93 0.19 3.62
C GLU A 85 -8.59 0.10 4.33
N GLU A 86 -8.62 -0.46 5.53
CA GLU A 86 -7.43 -0.86 6.28
C GLU A 86 -7.32 -2.39 6.27
N LYS A 87 -6.13 -2.88 5.95
CA LYS A 87 -5.83 -4.29 5.80
C LYS A 87 -4.65 -4.70 6.66
N THR A 88 -4.76 -5.82 7.33
CA THR A 88 -3.65 -6.43 8.06
C THR A 88 -2.56 -6.96 7.11
N PRO A 89 -1.36 -7.30 7.61
CA PRO A 89 -0.29 -7.95 6.82
C PRO A 89 -0.70 -9.24 6.09
N ASP A 90 -1.72 -9.96 6.56
CA ASP A 90 -2.27 -11.14 5.91
C ASP A 90 -3.44 -10.81 4.96
N SER A 91 -3.56 -9.55 4.55
CA SER A 91 -4.57 -9.05 3.59
C SER A 91 -6.02 -9.14 4.08
N LYS A 92 -6.25 -9.32 5.38
CA LYS A 92 -7.60 -9.26 5.95
C LYS A 92 -8.02 -7.81 6.12
N THR A 93 -9.16 -7.43 5.54
CA THR A 93 -9.77 -6.12 5.78
C THR A 93 -10.32 -6.06 7.20
N ILE A 94 -9.90 -5.07 7.99
CA ILE A 94 -10.34 -4.86 9.38
C ILE A 94 -11.15 -3.58 9.55
N TRP A 95 -11.08 -2.67 8.58
CA TRP A 95 -11.91 -1.47 8.51
C TRP A 95 -12.18 -1.14 7.05
N ARG A 96 -13.37 -0.60 6.77
CA ARG A 96 -13.76 -0.13 5.44
C ARG A 96 -14.76 1.02 5.54
N TRP A 97 -14.66 1.96 4.62
CA TRP A 97 -15.63 3.02 4.41
C TRP A 97 -15.97 3.20 2.94
N GLU A 98 -17.25 3.10 2.62
CA GLU A 98 -17.83 3.13 1.26
C GLU A 98 -18.56 4.44 0.97
N GLY A 99 -18.40 5.47 1.80
CA GLY A 99 -19.16 6.71 1.66
C GLY A 99 -20.59 6.63 2.19
N ASN A 100 -21.45 7.49 1.65
CA ASN A 100 -22.88 7.52 1.94
C ASN A 100 -23.67 7.74 0.63
N ASN A 101 -25.00 7.75 0.70
CA ASN A 101 -25.87 7.85 -0.48
C ASN A 101 -25.76 9.17 -1.27
N ASP A 102 -25.07 10.19 -0.72
CA ASP A 102 -24.89 11.49 -1.37
C ASP A 102 -23.66 11.53 -2.28
N LEU A 103 -22.78 10.52 -2.20
CA LEU A 103 -21.54 10.45 -2.98
C LEU A 103 -21.71 9.58 -4.23
N ILE A 104 -21.16 10.05 -5.35
CA ILE A 104 -20.98 9.24 -6.57
C ILE A 104 -19.64 8.50 -6.52
N ALA A 105 -18.61 9.12 -5.93
CA ALA A 105 -17.31 8.52 -5.72
C ALA A 105 -16.79 8.91 -4.32
N PRO A 106 -16.67 7.97 -3.38
CA PRO A 106 -16.21 8.27 -2.02
C PRO A 106 -14.74 8.65 -1.90
N ASN A 107 -13.92 8.30 -2.91
CA ASN A 107 -12.50 8.64 -3.01
C ASN A 107 -12.10 8.78 -4.50
N HIS A 108 -10.96 9.40 -4.81
CA HIS A 108 -10.49 9.58 -6.19
C HIS A 108 -9.15 8.88 -6.46
N HIS A 109 -8.07 9.24 -5.77
CA HIS A 109 -6.84 8.42 -5.64
C HIS A 109 -5.84 9.07 -4.68
N ASP A 110 -6.37 9.86 -3.77
CA ASP A 110 -5.66 10.72 -2.85
C ASP A 110 -6.41 10.69 -1.54
N PHE A 111 -5.66 10.34 -0.50
CA PHE A 111 -6.12 10.39 0.86
C PHE A 111 -4.95 10.83 1.73
N TRP A 112 -5.30 11.32 2.91
CA TRP A 112 -4.38 11.51 4.01
C TRP A 112 -4.95 10.75 5.22
N PHE A 113 -4.13 9.93 5.83
CA PHE A 113 -4.43 9.21 7.07
C PHE A 113 -3.67 9.86 8.22
N GLY A 114 -4.37 10.27 9.27
CA GLY A 114 -3.77 10.81 10.48
C GLY A 114 -4.49 10.32 11.71
N ASP A 115 -4.00 9.21 12.28
CA ASP A 115 -4.50 8.50 13.47
C ASP A 115 -6.02 8.35 13.54
N GLU A 116 -6.74 9.37 13.99
CA GLU A 116 -8.20 9.36 14.14
C GLU A 116 -8.96 10.02 12.96
N ILE A 117 -8.23 10.66 12.04
CA ILE A 117 -8.80 11.46 10.95
C ILE A 117 -8.33 10.92 9.61
N ILE A 118 -9.29 10.70 8.72
CA ILE A 118 -9.04 10.37 7.32
C ILE A 118 -9.61 11.50 6.47
N VAL A 119 -8.82 12.02 5.56
CA VAL A 119 -9.23 13.02 4.57
C VAL A 119 -9.09 12.40 3.19
N SER A 120 -10.12 12.51 2.35
CA SER A 120 -10.05 12.07 0.95
C SER A 120 -10.89 13.00 0.08
N LEU A 121 -10.53 13.08 -1.20
CA LEU A 121 -11.32 13.79 -2.21
C LEU A 121 -12.48 12.90 -2.66
N ALA A 122 -13.71 13.36 -2.40
CA ALA A 122 -14.93 12.67 -2.80
C ALA A 122 -15.77 13.53 -3.77
N ALA A 123 -16.51 12.88 -4.66
CA ALA A 123 -17.45 13.51 -5.57
C ALA A 123 -18.90 13.29 -5.11
N LYS A 124 -19.68 14.37 -5.02
CA LYS A 124 -21.12 14.35 -4.74
C LYS A 124 -21.93 14.29 -6.04
N ARG A 125 -23.20 13.90 -5.89
CA ARG A 125 -24.23 14.06 -6.94
C ARG A 125 -24.49 15.53 -7.27
#